data_AF-A0A257JRJ0-F1
#
_entry.id   AF-A0A257JRJ0-F1
#
_cell.length_a   1.000
_cell.length_b   1.000
_cell.length_c   1.000
_cell.angle_alpha   90.00
_cell.angle_beta   90.00
_cell.angle_gamma   90.00
#
_symmetry.space_group_name_H-M   'P 1'
#
loop_
_entity.id
_entity.type
_entity.pdbx_description
1 polymer ?
#
loop_
_entity_poly.entity_id
_entity_poly.type
_entity_poly.pdbx_seq_one_letter_code
_entity_poly.pdbx_strand_id
1 'polypeptide(L)'
;MLVVRPARLDDFDAFMGFARRSGPGFTSLPEDEALLAKRLEKSLTTFSTDVPKADGDGGIYLLMIESAKGGRPFGCAAVKTNIGRDVPFFNYRIVTYGQASKAANRRFEMRALTMVNDYTGCTEVGTLFLEPERRGDGAGKLLSLSRFMLMASSPTRFHGTVVSELRGVVHLDGRSPFWEVVGRPFYRM
;
A
#
# COMPACT_ATOMS: atom_id res chain seq x y z
N MET A 1 -23.15 -0.33 -14.81
CA MET A 1 -22.75 -1.24 -13.72
C MET A 1 -21.24 -1.27 -13.65
N LEU A 2 -20.67 -1.30 -12.45
CA LEU A 2 -19.23 -1.36 -12.22
C LEU A 2 -18.82 -2.80 -11.89
N VAL A 3 -17.64 -3.21 -12.34
CA VAL A 3 -17.08 -4.55 -12.07
C VAL A 3 -15.67 -4.38 -11.55
N VAL A 4 -15.34 -5.10 -10.48
CA VAL A 4 -13.96 -5.27 -10.00
C VAL A 4 -13.51 -6.68 -10.38
N ARG A 5 -12.34 -6.78 -11.00
CA ARG A 5 -11.78 -8.05 -11.49
C ARG A 5 -10.28 -8.14 -11.23
N PRO A 6 -9.68 -9.35 -11.28
CA PRO A 6 -8.24 -9.50 -11.36
C PRO A 6 -7.65 -8.71 -12.54
N ALA A 7 -6.45 -8.17 -12.33
CA ALA A 7 -5.65 -7.57 -13.39
C ALA A 7 -5.20 -8.61 -14.41
N ARG A 8 -5.03 -8.18 -15.66
CA ARG A 8 -4.63 -8.97 -16.83
C ARG A 8 -3.41 -8.31 -17.49
N LEU A 9 -2.68 -9.06 -18.33
CA LEU A 9 -1.48 -8.51 -19.00
C LEU A 9 -1.79 -7.30 -19.88
N ASP A 10 -2.96 -7.29 -20.53
CA ASP A 10 -3.42 -6.19 -21.38
C ASP A 10 -3.87 -4.94 -20.60
N ASP A 11 -3.91 -4.99 -19.26
CA ASP A 11 -4.14 -3.82 -18.42
C ASP A 11 -2.88 -2.97 -18.21
N PHE A 12 -1.70 -3.42 -18.68
CA PHE A 12 -0.42 -2.79 -18.35
C PHE A 12 -0.38 -1.29 -18.68
N ASP A 13 -0.85 -0.90 -19.86
CA ASP A 13 -0.90 0.50 -20.28
C ASP A 13 -1.81 1.35 -19.38
N ALA A 14 -2.92 0.76 -18.92
CA ALA A 14 -3.81 1.41 -17.97
C ALA A 14 -3.13 1.58 -16.61
N PHE A 15 -2.49 0.51 -16.12
CA PHE A 15 -1.79 0.48 -14.86
C PHE A 15 -0.63 1.48 -14.80
N MET A 16 0.17 1.56 -15.86
CA MET A 16 1.23 2.56 -16.01
C MET A 16 0.67 3.98 -16.08
N GLY A 17 -0.46 4.16 -16.78
CA GLY A 17 -1.18 5.44 -16.79
C GLY A 17 -1.64 5.88 -15.40
N PHE A 18 -2.08 4.96 -14.54
CA PHE A 18 -2.46 5.28 -13.16
C PHE A 18 -1.25 5.73 -12.32
N ALA A 19 -0.10 5.08 -12.49
CA ALA A 19 1.13 5.45 -11.79
C ALA A 19 1.56 6.89 -12.09
N ARG A 20 1.63 7.24 -13.37
CA ARG A 20 1.91 8.61 -13.83
C ARG A 20 0.96 9.65 -13.22
N ARG A 21 -0.33 9.31 -13.10
CA ARG A 21 -1.35 10.23 -12.58
C ARG A 21 -1.41 10.31 -11.05
N SER A 22 -0.82 9.35 -10.34
CA SER A 22 -0.89 9.27 -8.87
C SER A 22 -0.03 10.31 -8.15
N GLY A 23 0.98 10.84 -8.85
CA GLY A 23 1.87 11.88 -8.37
C GLY A 23 2.91 11.40 -7.34
N PRO A 24 3.77 12.30 -6.86
CA PRO A 24 4.89 11.96 -6.00
C PRO A 24 4.45 11.39 -4.65
N GLY A 25 5.24 10.52 -4.04
CA GLY A 25 4.96 9.98 -2.70
C GLY A 25 3.91 8.85 -2.64
N PHE A 26 3.42 8.37 -3.79
CA PHE A 26 2.58 7.18 -3.86
C PHE A 26 3.42 5.93 -4.19
N THR A 27 4.28 5.54 -3.26
CA THR A 27 5.31 4.49 -3.44
C THR A 27 4.75 3.10 -3.73
N SER A 28 3.48 2.84 -3.38
CA SER A 28 2.80 1.59 -3.74
C SER A 28 2.44 1.50 -5.23
N LEU A 29 2.43 2.62 -5.97
CA LEU A 29 2.19 2.69 -7.41
C LEU A 29 3.21 3.64 -8.08
N PRO A 30 4.50 3.25 -8.11
CA PRO A 30 5.56 4.10 -8.65
C PRO A 30 5.53 4.15 -10.17
N GLU A 31 6.01 5.25 -10.74
CA GLU A 31 6.24 5.39 -12.19
C GLU A 31 7.51 4.61 -12.60
N ASP A 32 7.44 3.29 -12.52
CA ASP A 32 8.53 2.36 -12.82
C ASP A 32 7.98 1.18 -13.64
N GLU A 33 8.29 1.18 -14.93
CA GLU A 33 7.76 0.22 -15.90
C GLU A 33 8.12 -1.23 -15.54
N ALA A 34 9.39 -1.49 -15.24
CA ALA A 34 9.88 -2.83 -14.95
C ALA A 34 9.28 -3.37 -13.63
N LEU A 35 9.18 -2.53 -12.61
CA LEU A 35 8.57 -2.90 -11.34
C LEU A 35 7.08 -3.17 -11.47
N LEU A 36 6.34 -2.34 -12.21
CA LEU A 36 4.91 -2.53 -12.43
C LEU A 36 4.63 -3.77 -13.28
N ALA A 37 5.44 -4.06 -14.30
CA ALA A 37 5.30 -5.26 -15.12
C ALA A 37 5.48 -6.52 -14.27
N LYS A 38 6.55 -6.56 -13.46
CA LYS A 38 6.81 -7.65 -12.52
C LYS A 38 5.68 -7.84 -11.50
N ARG A 39 5.08 -6.75 -11.01
CA ARG A 39 3.92 -6.81 -10.09
C ARG A 39 2.67 -7.35 -10.77
N LEU A 40 2.44 -6.97 -12.04
CA LEU A 40 1.34 -7.48 -12.84
C LEU A 40 1.47 -8.98 -13.06
N GLU A 41 2.63 -9.44 -13.52
CA GLU A 41 2.93 -10.86 -13.69
C GLU A 41 2.80 -11.64 -12.37
N LYS A 42 3.39 -11.14 -11.28
CA LYS A 42 3.25 -11.76 -9.95
C LYS A 42 1.79 -11.83 -9.54
N SER A 43 0.94 -10.86 -9.93
CA SER A 43 -0.49 -10.91 -9.67
C SER A 43 -1.17 -12.05 -10.40
N LEU A 44 -0.91 -12.22 -11.70
CA LEU A 44 -1.47 -13.31 -12.49
C LEU A 44 -1.09 -14.66 -11.87
N THR A 45 0.19 -14.86 -11.54
CA THR A 45 0.66 -16.07 -10.87
C THR A 45 0.00 -16.26 -9.51
N THR A 46 -0.17 -15.20 -8.71
CA THR A 46 -0.79 -15.30 -7.38
C THR A 46 -2.25 -15.75 -7.49
N PHE A 47 -3.01 -15.22 -8.44
CA PHE A 47 -4.40 -15.63 -8.70
C PHE A 47 -4.52 -17.07 -9.23
N SER A 48 -3.54 -17.57 -9.99
CA SER A 48 -3.58 -18.92 -10.58
C SER A 48 -3.06 -20.03 -9.65
N THR A 49 -2.49 -19.70 -8.50
CA THR A 49 -1.90 -20.69 -7.58
C THR A 49 -2.87 -21.12 -6.48
N ASP A 50 -2.94 -22.41 -6.19
CA ASP A 50 -3.72 -22.95 -5.06
C ASP A 50 -2.96 -22.98 -3.73
N VAL A 51 -1.66 -22.66 -3.75
CA VAL A 51 -0.80 -22.71 -2.56
C VAL A 51 -1.17 -21.58 -1.57
N PRO A 52 -1.25 -21.86 -0.25
CA PRO A 52 -1.39 -20.83 0.77
C PRO A 52 -0.23 -19.80 0.69
N LYS A 53 -0.57 -18.51 0.60
CA LYS A 53 0.40 -17.42 0.41
C LYS A 53 0.66 -16.58 1.67
N ALA A 54 0.00 -16.91 2.79
CA ALA A 54 0.18 -16.19 4.05
C ALA A 54 1.61 -16.31 4.58
N ASP A 55 2.20 -17.53 4.51
CA ASP A 55 3.53 -17.84 5.07
C ASP A 55 4.56 -18.28 4.00
N GLY A 56 4.18 -18.24 2.71
CA GLY A 56 5.03 -18.63 1.57
C GLY A 56 5.84 -17.47 0.97
N ASP A 57 6.14 -17.52 -0.33
CA ASP A 57 6.98 -16.52 -1.06
C ASP A 57 6.36 -15.12 -1.23
N GLY A 58 5.26 -14.85 -0.52
CA GLY A 58 4.43 -13.67 -0.69
C GLY A 58 3.73 -13.61 -2.05
N GLY A 59 2.60 -12.94 -2.09
CA GLY A 59 1.75 -12.77 -3.26
C GLY A 59 1.33 -11.33 -3.42
N ILE A 60 0.88 -10.98 -4.62
CA ILE A 60 0.18 -9.72 -4.85
C ILE A 60 -1.12 -10.04 -5.59
N TYR A 61 -2.23 -9.47 -5.16
CA TYR A 61 -3.49 -9.52 -5.87
C TYR A 61 -3.79 -8.11 -6.37
N LEU A 62 -3.57 -7.87 -7.66
CA LEU A 62 -3.96 -6.63 -8.33
C LEU A 62 -5.39 -6.74 -8.84
N LEU A 63 -6.20 -5.76 -8.46
CA LEU A 63 -7.59 -5.62 -8.86
C LEU A 63 -7.72 -4.39 -9.74
N MET A 64 -8.52 -4.51 -10.80
CA MET A 64 -8.90 -3.42 -11.70
C MET A 64 -10.39 -3.15 -11.55
N ILE A 65 -10.80 -1.89 -11.70
CA ILE A 65 -12.22 -1.50 -11.78
C ILE A 65 -12.53 -0.95 -13.18
N GLU A 66 -13.62 -1.44 -13.75
CA GLU A 66 -14.08 -1.06 -15.08
C GLU A 66 -15.62 -1.05 -15.19
N SER A 67 -16.11 -0.58 -16.34
CA SER A 67 -17.53 -0.68 -16.69
C SER A 67 -17.88 -2.10 -17.08
N ALA A 68 -19.02 -2.60 -16.65
CA ALA A 68 -19.55 -3.91 -17.07
C ALA A 68 -19.78 -4.00 -18.59
N LYS A 69 -19.88 -2.86 -19.29
CA LYS A 69 -19.97 -2.80 -20.75
C LYS A 69 -18.60 -3.01 -21.43
N GLY A 70 -17.55 -3.27 -20.65
CA GLY A 70 -16.17 -3.33 -21.10
C GLY A 70 -15.51 -1.96 -21.22
N GLY A 71 -14.30 -1.96 -21.78
CA GLY A 71 -13.46 -0.78 -21.95
C GLY A 71 -12.22 -0.82 -21.04
N ARG A 72 -11.44 0.25 -21.09
CA ARG A 72 -10.23 0.41 -20.28
C ARG A 72 -10.61 0.55 -18.79
N PRO A 73 -9.91 -0.11 -17.87
CA PRO A 73 -10.11 0.13 -16.45
C PRO A 73 -9.76 1.58 -16.09
N PHE A 74 -10.38 2.10 -15.04
CA PHE A 74 -10.21 3.49 -14.58
C PHE A 74 -9.75 3.57 -13.11
N GLY A 75 -9.23 2.47 -12.60
CA GLY A 75 -8.60 2.42 -11.29
C GLY A 75 -8.08 1.05 -10.94
N CYS A 76 -7.28 1.00 -9.89
CA CYS A 76 -6.65 -0.21 -9.40
C CYS A 76 -6.56 -0.23 -7.88
N ALA A 77 -6.39 -1.42 -7.31
CA ALA A 77 -6.02 -1.62 -5.92
C ALA A 77 -5.24 -2.93 -5.77
N ALA A 78 -4.48 -3.04 -4.69
CA ALA A 78 -3.68 -4.24 -4.43
C ALA A 78 -3.90 -4.79 -3.02
N VAL A 79 -3.72 -6.10 -2.89
CA VAL A 79 -3.47 -6.79 -1.62
C VAL A 79 -2.14 -7.51 -1.74
N LYS A 80 -1.15 -7.17 -0.91
CA LYS A 80 0.11 -7.91 -0.82
C LYS A 80 0.03 -8.87 0.36
N THR A 81 0.45 -10.11 0.17
CA THR A 81 0.59 -11.08 1.26
C THR A 81 2.05 -11.11 1.71
N ASN A 82 2.27 -11.30 3.02
CA ASN A 82 3.59 -11.48 3.61
C ASN A 82 4.57 -10.33 3.32
N ILE A 83 4.20 -9.10 3.71
CA ILE A 83 5.10 -7.94 3.57
C ILE A 83 6.34 -8.09 4.46
N GLY A 84 7.43 -7.39 4.13
CA GLY A 84 8.64 -7.40 4.95
C GLY A 84 9.56 -8.62 4.75
N ARG A 85 9.14 -9.62 3.95
CA ARG A 85 9.90 -10.85 3.70
C ARG A 85 11.17 -10.61 2.87
N ASP A 86 11.02 -10.10 1.65
CA ASP A 86 12.14 -9.94 0.71
C ASP A 86 12.92 -8.65 1.00
N VAL A 87 12.20 -7.59 1.38
CA VAL A 87 12.75 -6.30 1.80
C VAL A 87 12.05 -5.93 3.10
N PRO A 88 12.80 -5.57 4.17
CA PRO A 88 12.18 -5.25 5.45
C PRO A 88 11.16 -4.12 5.35
N PHE A 89 10.04 -4.29 6.05
CA PHE A 89 8.97 -3.30 6.08
C PHE A 89 9.14 -2.39 7.30
N PHE A 90 9.82 -1.26 7.11
CA PHE A 90 10.22 -0.35 8.20
C PHE A 90 9.17 0.71 8.50
N ASN A 91 8.89 0.92 9.78
CA ASN A 91 7.98 1.94 10.28
C ASN A 91 8.62 2.69 11.47
N TYR A 92 8.05 3.85 11.82
CA TYR A 92 8.35 4.51 13.08
C TYR A 92 7.23 4.28 14.09
N ARG A 93 7.55 3.64 15.21
CA ARG A 93 6.66 3.56 16.37
C ARG A 93 6.86 4.80 17.23
N ILE A 94 5.77 5.45 17.62
CA ILE A 94 5.83 6.53 18.61
C ILE A 94 5.83 5.91 20.01
N VAL A 95 6.93 6.08 20.73
CA VAL A 95 7.10 5.59 22.11
C VAL A 95 7.08 6.78 23.06
N THR A 96 6.44 6.62 24.22
CA THR A 96 6.44 7.61 25.31
C THR A 96 7.38 7.14 26.42
N TYR A 97 8.43 7.91 26.68
CA TYR A 97 9.35 7.71 27.78
C TYR A 97 8.94 8.58 28.97
N GLY A 98 8.60 7.95 30.09
CA GLY A 98 8.42 8.63 31.36
C GLY A 98 9.77 8.84 32.04
N GLN A 99 10.08 10.09 32.42
CA GLN A 99 11.29 10.42 33.16
C GLN A 99 10.94 11.24 34.41
N ALA A 100 11.71 11.04 35.47
CA ALA A 100 11.57 11.78 36.71
C ALA A 100 12.93 12.34 37.15
N SER A 101 12.99 13.65 37.38
CA SER A 101 14.17 14.32 37.92
C SER A 101 13.89 14.75 39.35
N LYS A 102 14.62 14.13 40.29
CA LYS A 102 14.58 14.52 41.70
C LYS A 102 15.12 15.94 41.91
N ALA A 103 16.21 16.30 41.25
CA ALA A 103 16.83 17.62 41.34
C ALA A 103 15.89 18.74 40.86
N ALA A 104 15.09 18.48 39.82
CA ALA A 104 14.08 19.42 39.33
C ALA A 104 12.70 19.25 39.99
N ASN A 105 12.56 18.31 40.93
CA ASN A 105 11.29 17.87 41.54
C ASN A 105 10.12 17.74 40.54
N ARG A 106 10.39 17.10 39.40
CA ARG A 106 9.44 17.03 38.27
C ARG A 106 9.48 15.67 37.59
N ARG A 107 8.31 15.24 37.13
CA ARG A 107 8.13 14.14 36.17
C ARG A 107 7.72 14.73 34.83
N PHE A 108 8.28 14.21 33.74
CA PHE A 108 7.90 14.59 32.39
C PHE A 108 7.82 13.35 31.50
N GLU A 109 7.07 13.51 30.41
CA GLU A 109 6.92 12.48 29.39
C GLU A 109 7.46 13.02 28.07
N MET A 110 8.24 12.20 27.38
CA MET A 110 8.83 12.53 26.09
C MET A 110 8.39 11.51 25.06
N ARG A 111 7.85 11.97 23.93
CA ARG A 111 7.55 11.12 22.78
C ARG A 111 8.77 11.05 21.87
N ALA A 112 9.11 9.86 21.41
CA ALA A 112 10.16 9.63 20.43
C ALA A 112 9.69 8.70 19.31
N LEU A 113 10.35 8.78 18.16
CA LEU A 113 10.18 7.86 17.05
C LEU A 113 11.25 6.76 17.14
N THR A 114 10.81 5.51 17.21
CA THR A 114 11.69 4.33 17.19
C THR A 114 11.46 3.59 15.88
N MET A 115 12.53 3.34 15.11
CA MET A 115 12.44 2.54 13.90
C MET A 115 12.19 1.07 14.25
N VAL A 116 11.20 0.45 13.61
CA VAL A 116 10.74 -0.92 13.85
C VAL A 116 10.35 -1.59 12.54
N ASN A 117 10.14 -2.91 12.56
CA ASN A 117 9.68 -3.72 11.42
C ASN A 117 8.60 -4.75 11.83
N ASP A 118 7.77 -4.38 12.81
CA ASP A 118 6.84 -5.30 13.50
C ASP A 118 5.77 -5.94 12.60
N TYR A 119 5.49 -5.35 11.44
CA TYR A 119 4.45 -5.82 10.52
C TYR A 119 4.97 -6.80 9.46
N THR A 120 6.22 -7.26 9.58
CA THR A 120 6.73 -8.36 8.75
C THR A 120 5.78 -9.57 8.86
N GLY A 121 5.44 -10.18 7.73
CA GLY A 121 4.44 -11.26 7.67
C GLY A 121 3.00 -10.80 7.41
N CYS A 122 2.68 -9.52 7.68
CA CYS A 122 1.30 -9.05 7.58
C CYS A 122 0.79 -8.97 6.13
N THR A 123 -0.52 -8.91 5.99
CA THR A 123 -1.19 -8.54 4.74
C THR A 123 -1.24 -7.03 4.63
N GLU A 124 -0.90 -6.47 3.47
CA GLU A 124 -1.02 -5.02 3.21
C GLU A 124 -2.09 -4.76 2.15
N VAL A 125 -3.00 -3.83 2.44
CA VAL A 125 -3.88 -3.25 1.42
C VAL A 125 -3.32 -1.90 0.98
N GLY A 126 -3.12 -1.73 -0.32
CA GLY A 126 -2.48 -0.54 -0.90
C GLY A 126 -2.86 -0.31 -2.35
N THR A 127 -2.09 0.53 -3.05
CA THR A 127 -2.25 0.81 -4.50
C THR A 127 -3.66 1.30 -4.88
N LEU A 128 -4.46 1.78 -3.91
CA LEU A 128 -5.84 2.19 -4.16
C LEU A 128 -5.83 3.51 -4.94
N PHE A 129 -6.12 3.44 -6.23
CA PHE A 129 -6.17 4.57 -7.12
C PHE A 129 -7.44 4.53 -7.96
N LEU A 130 -8.04 5.71 -8.14
CA LEU A 130 -9.06 5.98 -9.14
C LEU A 130 -8.67 7.23 -9.91
N GLU A 131 -8.97 7.21 -11.20
CA GLU A 131 -8.98 8.42 -12.01
C GLU A 131 -9.86 9.50 -11.34
N PRO A 132 -9.36 10.74 -11.14
CA PRO A 132 -10.10 11.86 -10.58
C PRO A 132 -11.55 11.99 -11.05
N GLU A 133 -11.80 11.79 -12.35
CA GLU A 133 -13.10 11.93 -13.01
C GLU A 133 -14.08 10.78 -12.68
N ARG A 134 -13.62 9.77 -11.92
CA ARG A 134 -14.38 8.58 -11.50
C ARG A 134 -14.52 8.47 -9.99
N ARG A 135 -14.14 9.52 -9.26
CA ARG A 135 -14.30 9.62 -7.80
C ARG A 135 -15.68 10.18 -7.47
N GLY A 136 -16.21 9.82 -6.30
CA GLY A 136 -17.51 10.33 -5.80
C GLY A 136 -18.68 9.36 -5.97
N ASP A 137 -18.67 8.50 -7.00
CA ASP A 137 -19.84 7.68 -7.36
C ASP A 137 -19.80 6.24 -6.80
N GLY A 138 -19.24 6.05 -5.61
CA GLY A 138 -19.16 4.74 -4.96
C GLY A 138 -18.13 3.75 -5.53
N ALA A 139 -17.55 4.03 -6.71
CA ALA A 139 -16.49 3.24 -7.33
C ALA A 139 -15.31 2.98 -6.37
N GLY A 140 -14.91 4.01 -5.60
CA GLY A 140 -13.80 3.91 -4.65
C GLY A 140 -14.13 3.02 -3.46
N LYS A 141 -15.38 3.08 -2.98
CA LYS A 141 -15.87 2.20 -1.92
C LYS A 141 -15.93 0.76 -2.41
N LEU A 142 -16.47 0.52 -3.60
CA LEU A 142 -16.51 -0.81 -4.21
C LEU A 142 -15.11 -1.40 -4.33
N LEU A 143 -14.18 -0.70 -4.99
CA LEU A 143 -12.81 -1.16 -5.18
C LEU A 143 -12.07 -1.39 -3.86
N SER A 144 -12.24 -0.49 -2.88
CA SER A 144 -11.64 -0.64 -1.56
C SER A 144 -12.16 -1.89 -0.84
N LEU A 145 -13.48 -2.08 -0.79
CA LEU A 145 -14.13 -3.21 -0.12
C LEU A 145 -13.93 -4.53 -0.83
N SER A 146 -13.77 -4.55 -2.16
CA SER A 146 -13.44 -5.75 -2.93
C SER A 146 -12.15 -6.42 -2.46
N ARG A 147 -11.17 -5.68 -1.94
CA ARG A 147 -9.96 -6.26 -1.32
C ARG A 147 -10.32 -7.10 -0.09
N PHE A 148 -11.22 -6.61 0.75
CA PHE A 148 -11.67 -7.33 1.94
C PHE A 148 -12.59 -8.50 1.58
N MET A 149 -13.41 -8.38 0.54
CA MET A 149 -14.19 -9.52 0.02
C MET A 149 -13.27 -10.63 -0.53
N LEU A 150 -12.21 -10.27 -1.26
CA LEU A 150 -11.18 -11.22 -1.70
C LEU A 150 -10.53 -11.94 -0.51
N MET A 151 -10.21 -11.20 0.56
CA MET A 151 -9.66 -11.79 1.77
C MET A 151 -10.66 -12.74 2.45
N ALA A 152 -11.92 -12.33 2.56
CA ALA A 152 -12.98 -13.14 3.16
C ALA A 152 -13.29 -14.41 2.36
N SER A 153 -13.15 -14.40 1.03
CA SER A 153 -13.39 -15.58 0.19
C SER A 153 -12.31 -16.65 0.31
N SER A 154 -11.13 -16.32 0.83
CA SER A 154 -10.04 -17.29 1.03
C SER A 154 -9.12 -16.88 2.19
N PRO A 155 -9.60 -16.90 3.45
CA PRO A 155 -8.88 -16.33 4.59
C PRO A 155 -7.49 -16.93 4.81
N THR A 156 -7.30 -18.22 4.49
CA THR A 156 -6.02 -18.94 4.63
C THR A 156 -4.90 -18.42 3.73
N ARG A 157 -5.21 -17.55 2.76
CA ARG A 157 -4.22 -16.92 1.87
C ARG A 157 -3.64 -15.64 2.46
N PHE A 158 -4.20 -15.13 3.54
CA PHE A 158 -3.87 -13.83 4.12
C PHE A 158 -3.51 -13.97 5.59
N HIS A 159 -2.60 -13.12 6.06
CA HIS A 159 -2.29 -13.01 7.47
C HIS A 159 -3.49 -12.43 8.26
N GLY A 160 -3.65 -12.83 9.53
CA GLY A 160 -4.75 -12.38 10.40
C GLY A 160 -4.72 -10.89 10.72
N THR A 161 -3.55 -10.26 10.62
CA THR A 161 -3.37 -8.80 10.72
C THR A 161 -3.23 -8.20 9.33
N VAL A 162 -4.09 -7.22 9.04
CA VAL A 162 -4.08 -6.42 7.81
C VAL A 162 -3.65 -4.99 8.13
N VAL A 163 -2.71 -4.46 7.36
CA VAL A 163 -2.19 -3.09 7.50
C VAL A 163 -2.39 -2.27 6.22
N SER A 164 -2.32 -0.96 6.33
CA SER A 164 -2.30 -0.05 5.19
C SER A 164 -1.48 1.19 5.52
N GLU A 165 -0.55 1.56 4.64
CA GLU A 165 0.20 2.80 4.74
C GLU A 165 -0.50 3.89 3.94
N LEU A 166 -1.09 4.84 4.65
CA LEU A 166 -1.69 6.01 4.04
C LEU A 166 -0.60 7.03 3.70
N ARG A 167 -0.74 7.65 2.53
CA ARG A 167 0.16 8.71 2.08
C ARG A 167 0.18 9.85 3.11
N GLY A 168 1.38 10.19 3.58
CA GLY A 168 1.60 11.36 4.44
C GLY A 168 1.40 12.68 3.70
N VAL A 169 1.53 13.79 4.43
CA VAL A 169 1.41 15.14 3.86
C VAL A 169 2.58 15.41 2.92
N VAL A 170 2.25 15.78 1.67
CA VAL A 170 3.19 16.27 0.67
C VAL A 170 2.58 17.54 0.08
N HIS A 171 3.31 18.65 0.15
CA HIS A 171 2.88 19.92 -0.42
C HIS A 171 2.91 19.89 -1.95
N LEU A 172 2.24 20.87 -2.59
CA LEU A 172 2.17 20.97 -4.05
C LEU A 172 3.55 21.14 -4.71
N ASP A 173 4.51 21.72 -3.99
CA ASP A 173 5.90 21.86 -4.41
C ASP A 173 6.74 20.58 -4.19
N GLY A 174 6.11 19.48 -3.78
CA GLY A 174 6.75 18.18 -3.54
C GLY A 174 7.38 18.02 -2.15
N ARG A 175 7.38 19.06 -1.30
CA ARG A 175 8.00 18.97 0.03
C ARG A 175 7.14 18.19 1.01
N SER A 176 7.78 17.29 1.76
CA SER A 176 7.17 16.60 2.91
C SER A 176 7.78 17.16 4.20
N PRO A 177 7.01 17.85 5.07
CA PRO A 177 7.53 18.40 6.32
C PRO A 177 8.19 17.34 7.22
N PHE A 178 7.64 16.12 7.23
CA PHE A 178 8.21 15.01 7.99
C PHE A 178 9.56 14.57 7.41
N TRP A 179 9.67 14.47 6.08
CA TRP A 179 10.93 14.11 5.41
C TRP A 179 12.03 15.13 5.69
N GLU A 180 11.72 16.44 5.59
CA GLU A 180 12.71 17.51 5.79
C GLU A 180 13.36 17.47 7.18
N VAL A 181 12.59 17.10 8.21
CA VAL A 181 13.06 17.10 9.60
C VAL A 181 13.65 15.76 10.02
N VAL A 182 13.11 14.64 9.53
CA VAL A 182 13.49 13.30 10.00
C VAL A 182 14.41 12.58 9.03
N GLY A 183 14.09 12.56 7.73
CA GLY A 183 14.80 11.74 6.75
C GLY A 183 15.98 12.46 6.09
N ARG A 184 15.75 13.66 5.55
CA ARG A 184 16.74 14.45 4.81
C ARG A 184 18.07 14.66 5.53
N PRO A 185 18.14 14.85 6.86
CA PRO A 185 19.43 14.98 7.55
C PRO A 185 20.36 13.76 7.40
N PHE A 186 19.79 12.57 7.16
CA PHE A 186 20.54 11.32 7.02
C PHE A 186 20.81 10.92 5.56
N TYR A 187 20.03 11.46 4.63
CA TYR A 187 20.12 11.14 3.20
C TYR A 187 20.35 12.43 2.41
N ARG A 188 21.49 12.56 1.75
CA ARG A 188 21.85 13.73 0.91
C ARG A 188 21.08 13.71 -0.43
N MET A 189 19.75 13.68 -0.37
CA MET A 189 18.81 13.70 -1.49
C MET A 189 17.94 14.96 -1.43
#